data_AF-A0A889QIA2-F1
#
_entry.id   AF-A0A889QIA2-F1
#
_cell.length_a   1.000
_cell.length_b   1.000
_cell.length_c   1.000
_cell.angle_alpha   90.00
_cell.angle_beta   90.00
_cell.angle_gamma   90.00
#
_symmetry.space_group_name_H-M   'P 1'
#
loop_
_entity.id
_entity.type
_entity.pdbx_description
1 polymer ?
#
loop_
_entity_poly.entity_id
_entity_poly.type
_entity_poly.pdbx_seq_one_letter_code
_entity_poly.pdbx_strand_id
1 'polypeptide(L)'
;MSFEEIMSSHFLSESFNNFISGTLYMAFIFLLTLGLLFLGMLVGQKWRYELAKLTAFECGFDPLSSSRMPFSMRFFLVALLFLVFDMEMVLLFPYIFSLKVLFMELSFYSKMMCFVFLVILVSGLIHEINEGSLEWKY
;
A
#
# COMPACT_ATOMS: atom_id res chain seq x y z
N MET A 1 -3.83 -42.27 -10.13
CA MET A 1 -3.55 -40.91 -9.67
C MET A 1 -2.17 -40.94 -9.04
N SER A 2 -1.20 -40.25 -9.63
CA SER A 2 0.19 -40.25 -9.12
C SER A 2 0.26 -39.48 -7.81
N PHE A 3 1.22 -39.83 -6.94
CA PHE A 3 1.39 -39.23 -5.61
C PHE A 3 1.52 -37.69 -5.65
N GLU A 4 2.08 -37.14 -6.73
CA GLU A 4 2.16 -35.70 -7.00
C GLU A 4 0.78 -35.05 -7.22
N GLU A 5 -0.16 -35.73 -7.87
CA GLU A 5 -1.53 -35.22 -8.08
C GLU A 5 -2.31 -35.13 -6.75
N ILE A 6 -2.09 -36.08 -5.84
CA ILE A 6 -2.72 -36.09 -4.51
C ILE A 6 -2.14 -34.97 -3.63
N MET A 7 -0.82 -34.76 -3.68
CA MET A 7 -0.17 -33.69 -2.92
C MET A 7 -0.52 -32.28 -3.44
N SER A 8 -0.64 -32.12 -4.76
CA SER A 8 -1.10 -30.86 -5.38
C SER A 8 -2.56 -30.54 -5.04
N SER A 9 -3.47 -31.52 -5.09
CA SER A 9 -4.88 -31.32 -4.76
C SER A 9 -5.15 -31.01 -3.29
N HIS A 10 -4.37 -31.57 -2.36
CA HIS A 10 -4.43 -31.22 -0.94
C HIS A 10 -3.89 -29.80 -0.66
N PHE A 11 -2.80 -29.40 -1.31
CA PHE A 11 -2.26 -28.04 -1.17
C PHE A 11 -3.24 -26.99 -1.71
N LEU A 12 -3.90 -27.27 -2.84
CA LEU A 12 -4.92 -26.39 -3.40
C LEU A 12 -6.15 -26.25 -2.50
N SER A 13 -6.60 -27.33 -1.86
CA SER A 13 -7.74 -27.28 -0.94
C SER A 13 -7.40 -26.52 0.34
N GLU A 14 -6.20 -26.69 0.91
CA GLU A 14 -5.73 -25.89 2.04
C GLU A 14 -5.60 -24.41 1.68
N SER A 15 -5.00 -24.09 0.52
CA SER A 15 -4.88 -22.72 0.05
C SER A 15 -6.25 -22.06 -0.15
N PHE A 16 -7.21 -22.81 -0.68
CA PHE A 16 -8.58 -22.32 -0.88
C PHE A 16 -9.30 -22.09 0.46
N ASN A 17 -9.13 -22.98 1.43
CA ASN A 17 -9.67 -22.83 2.78
C ASN A 17 -9.07 -21.62 3.51
N ASN A 18 -7.76 -21.39 3.38
CA ASN A 18 -7.08 -20.22 3.95
C ASN A 18 -7.58 -18.92 3.31
N PHE A 19 -7.82 -18.91 1.99
CA PHE A 19 -8.41 -17.77 1.29
C PHE A 19 -9.84 -17.47 1.76
N ILE A 20 -10.67 -18.51 1.90
CA ILE A 20 -12.04 -18.37 2.44
C ILE A 20 -12.00 -17.83 3.87
N SER A 21 -11.14 -18.39 4.73
CA SER A 21 -10.98 -17.95 6.11
C SER A 21 -10.57 -16.47 6.19
N GLY A 22 -9.59 -16.06 5.38
CA GLY A 22 -9.18 -14.65 5.28
C GLY A 22 -10.30 -13.73 4.82
N THR A 23 -11.07 -14.15 3.82
CA THR A 23 -12.21 -13.38 3.31
C THR A 23 -13.30 -13.21 4.38
N LEU A 24 -13.59 -14.27 5.14
CA LEU A 24 -14.56 -14.22 6.25
C LEU A 24 -14.10 -13.30 7.37
N TYR A 25 -12.80 -13.30 7.70
CA TYR A 25 -12.24 -12.40 8.71
C TYR A 25 -12.35 -10.92 8.30
N MET A 26 -12.02 -10.60 7.05
CA MET A 26 -12.16 -9.23 6.52
C MET A 26 -13.63 -8.78 6.50
N ALA A 27 -14.55 -9.65 6.10
CA ALA A 27 -15.99 -9.37 6.14
C ALA A 27 -16.48 -9.13 7.58
N PHE A 28 -15.99 -9.89 8.56
CA PHE A 28 -16.35 -9.70 9.96
C PHE A 28 -15.90 -8.33 10.48
N ILE A 29 -14.65 -7.92 10.21
CA ILE A 29 -14.17 -6.58 10.59
C ILE A 29 -15.02 -5.49 9.95
N PHE A 30 -15.33 -5.63 8.66
CA PHE A 30 -16.16 -4.66 7.95
C PHE A 30 -17.55 -4.53 8.58
N LEU A 31 -18.22 -5.65 8.85
CA LEU A 31 -19.53 -5.65 9.53
C LEU A 31 -19.46 -5.07 10.94
N LEU A 32 -18.40 -5.37 11.70
CA LEU A 32 -18.18 -4.81 13.03
C LEU A 32 -18.03 -3.29 12.96
N THR A 33 -17.22 -2.76 12.04
CA THR A 33 -17.06 -1.31 11.88
C THR A 33 -18.36 -0.62 11.47
N LEU A 34 -19.17 -1.22 10.58
CA LEU A 34 -20.50 -0.72 10.24
C LEU A 34 -21.44 -0.75 11.45
N GLY A 35 -21.41 -1.82 12.24
CA GLY A 35 -22.19 -1.95 13.48
C GLY A 35 -21.85 -0.87 14.50
N LEU A 36 -20.56 -0.60 14.71
CA LEU A 36 -20.09 0.48 15.59
C LEU A 36 -20.49 1.87 15.08
N LEU A 37 -20.40 2.12 13.77
CA LEU A 37 -20.87 3.37 13.17
C LEU A 37 -22.38 3.55 13.36
N PHE A 38 -23.16 2.49 13.15
CA PHE A 38 -24.61 2.51 13.36
C PHE A 38 -24.98 2.79 14.83
N LEU A 39 -24.33 2.10 15.76
CA LEU A 39 -24.49 2.38 17.20
C LEU A 39 -24.09 3.83 17.55
N GLY A 40 -23.00 4.33 16.98
CA GLY A 40 -22.57 5.72 17.16
C GLY A 40 -23.60 6.73 16.64
N MET A 41 -24.30 6.42 15.55
CA MET A 41 -25.41 7.24 15.06
C MET A 41 -26.66 7.17 15.93
N LEU A 42 -26.98 5.99 16.49
CA LEU A 42 -28.13 5.82 17.39
C LEU A 42 -27.92 6.51 18.74
N VAL A 43 -26.72 6.39 19.31
CA VAL A 43 -26.35 7.00 20.61
C VAL A 43 -26.08 8.50 20.44
N GLY A 44 -25.57 8.92 19.28
CA GLY A 44 -25.25 10.31 18.99
C GLY A 44 -26.48 11.20 19.03
N GLN A 45 -26.51 12.15 19.98
CA GLN A 45 -27.59 13.13 20.10
C GLN A 45 -27.48 14.21 19.00
N LYS A 46 -27.82 13.86 17.75
CA LYS A 46 -27.82 14.76 16.58
C LYS A 46 -29.11 15.60 16.46
N TRP A 47 -29.88 15.75 17.53
CA TRP A 47 -31.22 16.35 17.48
C TRP A 47 -31.23 17.86 17.23
N ARG A 48 -30.12 18.57 17.46
CA ARG A 48 -30.01 20.03 17.25
C ARG A 48 -29.01 20.35 16.14
N TYR A 49 -29.55 20.64 14.96
CA TYR A 49 -28.79 21.15 13.82
C TYR A 49 -28.44 22.63 14.06
N GLU A 50 -27.27 22.88 14.65
CA GLU A 50 -26.72 24.24 14.75
C GLU A 50 -25.73 24.46 13.60
N LEU A 51 -26.01 25.44 12.73
CA LEU A 51 -25.17 25.77 11.57
C LEU A 51 -23.70 26.03 11.95
N ALA A 52 -23.45 26.63 13.12
CA ALA A 52 -22.11 26.89 13.64
C ALA A 52 -21.30 25.62 14.00
N LYS A 53 -21.96 24.46 14.17
CA LYS A 53 -21.27 23.15 14.33
C LYS A 53 -20.95 22.48 12.99
N LEU A 54 -21.60 22.92 11.91
CA LEU A 54 -21.40 22.41 10.56
C LEU A 54 -20.37 23.23 9.77
N THR A 55 -20.01 24.42 10.26
CA THR A 55 -18.90 25.21 9.71
C THR A 55 -17.56 24.59 10.05
N ALA A 56 -16.58 24.74 9.16
CA ALA A 56 -15.22 24.27 9.39
C ALA A 56 -14.64 24.81 10.70
N PHE A 57 -13.84 23.98 11.36
CA PHE A 57 -13.22 24.33 12.63
C PHE A 57 -12.06 25.29 12.40
N GLU A 58 -12.37 26.59 12.30
CA GLU A 58 -11.45 27.73 12.37
C GLU A 58 -12.27 29.02 12.29
N CYS A 59 -12.89 29.43 13.42
CA CYS A 59 -13.47 30.77 13.64
C CYS A 59 -14.06 31.52 12.42
N GLY A 60 -14.91 30.89 11.61
CA GLY A 60 -15.58 31.57 10.48
C GLY A 60 -14.67 31.93 9.29
N PHE A 61 -13.45 31.39 9.21
CA PHE A 61 -12.71 31.37 7.96
C PHE A 61 -13.27 30.27 7.05
N ASP A 62 -13.55 30.61 5.79
CA ASP A 62 -13.89 29.61 4.78
C ASP A 62 -12.74 28.60 4.69
N PRO A 63 -12.99 27.28 4.78
CA PRO A 63 -11.97 26.28 4.60
C PRO A 63 -11.38 26.45 3.18
N LEU A 64 -10.19 27.05 3.13
CA LEU A 64 -9.47 27.42 1.91
C LEU A 64 -10.25 28.41 1.01
N SER A 65 -10.19 29.70 1.34
CA SER A 65 -10.51 30.72 0.34
C SER A 65 -9.60 30.57 -0.89
N SER A 66 -10.23 30.25 -2.02
CA SER A 66 -9.67 29.85 -3.33
C SER A 66 -9.23 28.38 -3.48
N SER A 67 -10.08 27.56 -4.09
CA SER A 67 -9.80 26.19 -4.54
C SER A 67 -8.79 26.10 -5.72
N ARG A 68 -8.04 27.17 -5.98
CA ARG A 68 -7.19 27.34 -7.17
C ARG A 68 -5.70 27.42 -6.85
N MET A 69 -5.31 27.35 -5.58
CA MET A 69 -3.89 27.15 -5.27
C MET A 69 -3.54 25.69 -5.56
N PRO A 70 -2.63 25.42 -6.51
CA PRO A 70 -2.20 24.07 -6.78
C PRO A 70 -1.61 23.48 -5.50
N PHE A 71 -2.05 22.27 -5.18
CA PHE A 71 -1.44 21.45 -4.14
C PHE A 71 0.06 21.29 -4.41
N SER A 72 0.87 21.14 -3.37
CA SER A 72 2.33 21.19 -3.55
C SER A 72 2.81 20.06 -4.48
N MET A 73 3.65 20.41 -5.46
CA MET A 73 4.22 19.45 -6.42
C MET A 73 5.05 18.36 -5.74
N ARG A 74 5.44 18.56 -4.47
CA ARG A 74 6.23 17.61 -3.68
C ARG A 74 5.45 16.33 -3.36
N PHE A 75 4.16 16.45 -3.04
CA PHE A 75 3.32 15.27 -2.79
C PHE A 75 3.15 14.42 -4.05
N PHE A 76 3.12 15.08 -5.22
CA PHE A 76 3.11 14.38 -6.50
C PHE A 76 4.42 13.62 -6.74
N LEU A 77 5.58 14.24 -6.47
CA LEU A 77 6.89 13.59 -6.59
C LEU A 77 7.02 12.37 -5.65
N VAL A 78 6.56 12.48 -4.41
CA VAL A 78 6.55 11.36 -3.46
C VAL A 78 5.65 10.22 -3.94
N ALA A 79 4.46 10.53 -4.46
CA ALA A 79 3.55 9.52 -5.01
C ALA A 79 4.13 8.83 -6.26
N LEU A 80 4.81 9.60 -7.13
CA LEU A 80 5.49 9.07 -8.30
C LEU A 80 6.66 8.16 -7.91
N LEU A 81 7.48 8.58 -6.93
CA LEU A 81 8.59 7.78 -6.40
C LEU A 81 8.08 6.47 -5.79
N PHE A 82 7.00 6.51 -5.01
CA PHE A 82 6.35 5.32 -4.47
C PHE A 82 5.85 4.38 -5.58
N LEU A 83 5.21 4.93 -6.60
CA LEU A 83 4.71 4.13 -7.73
C LEU A 83 5.84 3.40 -8.47
N VAL A 84 6.95 4.09 -8.75
CA VAL A 84 8.11 3.49 -9.43
C VAL A 84 8.73 2.41 -8.56
N PHE A 85 9.01 2.71 -7.29
CA PHE A 85 9.61 1.74 -6.37
C PHE A 85 8.71 0.50 -6.14
N ASP A 86 7.40 0.67 -6.06
CA ASP A 86 6.45 -0.44 -5.94
C ASP A 86 6.48 -1.35 -7.18
N MET A 87 6.56 -0.76 -8.39
CA MET A 87 6.68 -1.51 -9.64
C MET A 87 8.00 -2.29 -9.71
N GLU A 88 9.10 -1.72 -9.21
CA GLU A 88 10.41 -2.37 -9.15
C GLU A 88 10.44 -3.53 -8.14
N MET A 89 9.74 -3.40 -7.01
CA MET A 89 9.60 -4.46 -6.02
C MET A 89 8.81 -5.66 -6.56
N VAL A 90 7.78 -5.43 -7.39
CA VAL A 90 7.06 -6.50 -8.09
C VAL A 90 8.00 -7.29 -9.01
N LEU A 91 8.95 -6.63 -9.67
CA LEU A 91 9.96 -7.29 -10.51
C LEU A 91 11.00 -8.08 -9.69
N LEU A 92 11.38 -7.60 -8.50
CA LEU A 92 12.32 -8.28 -7.61
C LEU A 92 11.73 -9.53 -6.92
N PHE A 93 10.44 -9.53 -6.63
CA PHE A 93 9.78 -10.62 -5.91
C PHE A 93 9.99 -12.03 -6.51
N PRO A 94 9.75 -12.28 -7.81
CA PRO A 94 10.00 -13.60 -8.41
C PRO A 94 11.48 -13.98 -8.36
N TYR A 95 12.39 -13.02 -8.49
CA TYR A 95 13.83 -13.26 -8.42
C TYR A 95 14.26 -13.74 -7.02
N ILE A 96 13.73 -13.13 -5.96
CA ILE A 96 13.99 -13.53 -4.57
C ILE A 96 13.48 -14.96 -4.32
N PHE A 97 12.32 -15.32 -4.88
CA PHE A 97 11.80 -16.68 -4.76
C PHE A 97 12.72 -17.70 -5.46
N SER A 98 13.22 -17.38 -6.66
CA SER A 98 14.19 -18.22 -7.36
C SER A 98 15.51 -18.38 -6.60
N LEU A 99 16.00 -17.34 -5.92
CA LEU A 99 17.19 -17.45 -5.06
C LEU A 99 16.98 -18.44 -3.93
N LYS A 100 15.79 -18.50 -3.32
CA LYS A 100 15.51 -19.42 -2.20
C LYS A 100 15.57 -20.89 -2.63
N VAL A 101 15.12 -21.20 -3.84
CA VAL A 101 15.01 -22.59 -4.33
C VAL A 101 16.29 -23.03 -5.05
N LEU A 102 16.94 -22.14 -5.81
CA LEU A 102 17.99 -22.49 -6.78
C LEU A 102 19.28 -21.66 -6.58
N PHE A 103 19.62 -21.26 -5.35
CA PHE A 103 20.74 -20.34 -5.08
C PHE A 103 22.07 -20.77 -5.73
N MET A 104 22.44 -22.05 -5.62
CA MET A 104 23.68 -22.59 -6.19
C MET A 104 23.61 -22.80 -7.70
N GLU A 105 22.44 -23.08 -8.24
CA GLU A 105 22.17 -23.31 -9.67
C GLU A 105 22.09 -21.99 -10.46
N LEU A 106 21.88 -20.86 -9.77
CA LEU A 106 21.74 -19.57 -10.41
C LEU A 106 23.06 -19.10 -11.04
N SER A 107 23.04 -18.91 -12.37
CA SER A 107 24.17 -18.40 -13.14
C SER A 107 24.73 -17.11 -12.53
N PHE A 108 26.06 -16.99 -12.51
CA PHE A 108 26.76 -15.79 -12.07
C PHE A 108 26.25 -14.53 -12.78
N TYR A 109 25.91 -14.65 -14.07
CA TYR A 109 25.35 -13.56 -14.86
C TYR A 109 24.01 -13.02 -14.30
N SER A 110 23.14 -13.92 -13.86
CA SER A 110 21.83 -13.56 -13.28
C SER A 110 22.00 -12.78 -11.97
N LYS A 111 22.95 -13.20 -11.13
CA LYS A 111 23.32 -12.49 -9.88
C LYS A 111 23.88 -11.10 -10.16
N MET A 112 24.74 -10.99 -11.18
CA MET A 112 25.32 -9.70 -11.57
C MET A 112 24.26 -8.73 -12.11
N MET A 113 23.30 -9.22 -12.91
CA MET A 113 22.20 -8.39 -13.41
C MET A 113 21.29 -7.87 -12.30
N CYS A 114 20.91 -8.70 -11.32
CA CYS A 114 20.15 -8.23 -10.17
C CYS A 114 20.93 -7.20 -9.34
N PHE A 115 22.23 -7.39 -9.17
CA PHE A 115 23.07 -6.42 -8.47
C PHE A 115 23.11 -5.07 -9.19
N VAL A 116 23.30 -5.07 -10.51
CA VAL A 116 23.26 -3.83 -11.32
C VAL A 116 21.89 -3.17 -11.22
N PHE A 117 20.81 -3.95 -11.28
CA PHE A 117 19.45 -3.43 -11.12
C PHE A 117 19.29 -2.71 -9.76
N LEU A 118 19.70 -3.33 -8.65
CA LEU A 118 19.67 -2.71 -7.32
C LEU A 118 20.52 -1.45 -7.23
N VAL A 119 21.71 -1.43 -7.85
CA VAL A 119 22.56 -0.24 -7.90
C VAL A 119 21.87 0.92 -8.60
N ILE A 120 21.14 0.66 -9.69
CA ILE A 120 20.35 1.68 -10.40
C ILE A 120 19.22 2.21 -9.51
N LEU A 121 18.53 1.36 -8.75
CA LEU A 121 17.47 1.81 -7.84
C LEU A 121 18.02 2.75 -6.76
N VAL A 122 19.11 2.33 -6.12
CA VAL A 122 19.75 3.10 -5.04
C VAL A 122 20.32 4.41 -5.59
N SER A 123 20.93 4.41 -6.79
CA SER A 123 21.47 5.62 -7.38
C SER A 123 20.37 6.61 -7.79
N GLY A 124 19.24 6.13 -8.33
CA GLY A 124 18.06 6.96 -8.62
C GLY A 124 17.49 7.62 -7.36
N LEU A 125 17.39 6.87 -6.25
CA LEU A 125 16.94 7.42 -4.98
C LEU A 125 17.91 8.47 -4.42
N ILE A 126 19.22 8.21 -4.46
CA ILE A 126 20.24 9.17 -4.01
C ILE A 126 20.18 10.45 -4.85
N HIS A 127 19.98 10.34 -6.16
CA HIS A 127 19.83 11.49 -7.05
C HIS A 127 18.64 12.36 -6.63
N GLU A 128 17.47 11.76 -6.39
CA GLU A 128 16.27 12.50 -5.99
C GLU A 128 16.40 13.16 -4.60
N ILE A 129 17.13 12.53 -3.68
CA ILE A 129 17.45 13.13 -2.36
C ILE A 129 18.36 14.35 -2.54
N ASN A 130 19.39 14.26 -3.38
CA ASN A 130 20.33 15.37 -3.62
C ASN A 130 19.67 16.59 -4.29
N GLU A 131 18.64 16.38 -5.11
CA GLU A 131 17.84 17.46 -5.71
C GLU A 131 16.96 18.19 -4.67
N GLY A 132 16.84 17.67 -3.44
CA GLY A 132 16.09 18.30 -2.36
C GLY A 132 14.56 18.26 -2.57
N SER A 133 14.07 17.53 -3.58
CA SER A 133 12.64 17.32 -3.86
C SER A 133 11.87 16.75 -2.66
N LEU A 134 12.59 16.03 -1.78
CA LEU A 134 12.07 15.33 -0.61
C LEU A 134 12.28 16.10 0.71
N GLU A 135 12.99 17.23 0.69
CA GLU A 135 13.25 18.02 1.91
C GLU A 135 12.08 18.94 2.27
N TRP A 136 11.76 18.95 3.56
CA TRP A 136 10.73 19.78 4.14
C TRP A 136 11.42 20.98 4.80
N LYS A 137 11.30 22.16 4.20
CA LYS A 137 11.51 23.40 4.95
C LYS A 137 10.21 23.72 5.68
N TYR A 138 10.32 23.84 7.00
CA TYR A 138 9.31 24.45 7.87
C TYR A 138 8.95 25.85 7.37
#